data_AF-A0A0M2S3L3-F1
#
_entry.id   AF-A0A0M2S3L3-F1
#
_cell.length_a   1.000
_cell.length_b   1.000
_cell.length_c   1.000
_cell.angle_alpha   90.00
_cell.angle_beta   90.00
_cell.angle_gamma   90.00
#
_symmetry.space_group_name_H-M   'P 1'
#
loop_
_entity.id
_entity.type
_entity.pdbx_description
1 polymer ?
#
loop_
_entity_poly.entity_id
_entity_poly.type
_entity_poly.pdbx_seq_one_letter_code
_entity_poly.pdbx_strand_id
1 'polypeptide(L)'
;MGLAWIDLVPGADPEAALAAFRAGIPLLPQRPKGLALQAGAVTVELSDGRCRIESWSAGDYGRLADLVVQYAEGTGLVSHAFVALDHDEYGAEHIVIDGYDGTVRRAYHYVAYPRDEDTGAYYTEGGPGSVSRVPGIEEPVAGGDPGVKVDGSLARATVAARYGVPVAAVDRAAMADAFAHREIGVVGGPCAQWRDALGLVWPSESQ
;
A
#
# COMPACT_ATOMS: atom_id res chain seq x y z
N MET A 1 -9.22 -5.09 -6.34
CA MET A 1 -8.06 -5.99 -6.12
C MET A 1 -7.12 -5.34 -5.10
N GLY A 2 -6.33 -6.10 -4.34
CA GLY A 2 -5.34 -5.53 -3.42
C GLY A 2 -3.99 -6.19 -3.61
N LEU A 3 -2.92 -5.39 -3.55
CA LEU A 3 -1.54 -5.85 -3.60
C LEU A 3 -0.73 -5.23 -2.48
N ALA A 4 0.22 -6.00 -1.96
CA ALA A 4 1.15 -5.54 -0.96
C ALA A 4 2.55 -6.10 -1.21
N TRP A 5 3.56 -5.24 -1.10
CA TRP A 5 4.97 -5.58 -1.06
C TRP A 5 5.48 -5.18 0.32
N ILE A 6 5.87 -6.16 1.13
CA ILE A 6 6.22 -5.99 2.54
C ILE A 6 7.70 -6.33 2.72
N ASP A 7 8.54 -5.31 2.81
CA ASP A 7 9.98 -5.48 3.01
C ASP A 7 10.27 -5.82 4.47
N LEU A 8 10.95 -6.94 4.68
CA LEU A 8 11.29 -7.41 6.01
C LEU A 8 12.54 -6.71 6.54
N VAL A 9 12.64 -6.60 7.86
CA VAL A 9 13.86 -6.14 8.53
C VAL A 9 15.03 -7.10 8.23
N PRO A 10 16.29 -6.60 8.16
CA PRO A 10 17.44 -7.45 7.91
C PRO A 10 17.55 -8.62 8.91
N GLY A 11 17.79 -9.83 8.39
CA GLY A 11 17.94 -11.04 9.21
C GLY A 11 16.63 -11.68 9.68
N ALA A 12 15.47 -11.17 9.27
CA ALA A 12 14.19 -11.86 9.48
C ALA A 12 14.18 -13.22 8.76
N ASP A 13 13.64 -14.26 9.42
CA ASP A 13 13.37 -15.55 8.79
C ASP A 13 12.16 -15.40 7.85
N PRO A 14 12.34 -15.55 6.52
CA PRO A 14 11.27 -15.32 5.56
C PRO A 14 10.11 -16.31 5.71
N GLU A 15 10.38 -17.58 6.03
CA GLU A 15 9.34 -18.60 6.16
C GLU A 15 8.52 -18.38 7.43
N ALA A 16 9.18 -18.07 8.55
CA ALA A 16 8.50 -17.71 9.78
C ALA A 16 7.69 -16.41 9.63
N ALA A 17 8.24 -15.42 8.93
CA ALA A 17 7.57 -14.16 8.64
C ALA A 17 6.30 -14.38 7.79
N LEU A 18 6.41 -15.17 6.70
CA LEU A 18 5.29 -15.53 5.83
C LEU A 18 4.22 -16.33 6.57
N ALA A 19 4.62 -17.29 7.42
CA ALA A 19 3.70 -18.06 8.24
C ALA A 19 2.93 -17.15 9.21
N ALA A 20 3.62 -16.21 9.87
CA ALA A 20 2.99 -15.23 10.76
C ALA A 20 2.03 -14.30 10.00
N PHE A 21 2.40 -13.84 8.81
CA PHE A 21 1.51 -13.01 7.97
C PHE A 21 0.24 -13.77 7.57
N ARG A 22 0.38 -15.02 7.11
CA ARG A 22 -0.75 -15.89 6.70
C ARG A 22 -1.65 -16.30 7.85
N ALA A 23 -1.11 -16.49 9.05
CA ALA A 23 -1.90 -16.78 10.25
C ALA A 23 -2.84 -15.62 10.61
N GLY A 24 -2.51 -14.41 10.15
CA GLY A 24 -3.18 -13.17 10.54
C GLY A 24 -2.91 -12.82 12.01
N ILE A 25 -3.10 -11.55 12.35
CA ILE A 25 -3.05 -11.13 13.76
C ILE A 25 -4.46 -11.30 14.37
N PRO A 26 -4.61 -11.92 15.56
CA PRO A 26 -5.91 -12.23 16.18
C PRO A 26 -6.79 -11.01 16.56
N LEU A 27 -6.38 -9.78 16.21
CA LEU A 27 -7.06 -8.54 16.54
C LEU A 27 -8.12 -8.11 15.52
N LEU A 28 -8.17 -8.73 14.34
CA LEU A 28 -9.33 -8.58 13.46
C LEU A 28 -10.52 -9.33 14.08
N PRO A 29 -11.74 -8.74 14.12
CA PRO A 29 -12.93 -9.50 14.48
C PRO A 29 -13.00 -10.76 13.61
N GLN A 30 -12.90 -11.91 14.26
CA GLN A 30 -13.07 -13.23 13.66
C GLN A 30 -14.44 -13.22 12.97
N ARG A 31 -14.47 -13.24 11.64
CA ARG A 31 -15.72 -13.39 10.91
C ARG A 31 -16.20 -14.85 10.98
N PRO A 32 -17.51 -15.09 10.82
CA PRO A 32 -18.08 -16.42 10.76
C PRO A 32 -17.32 -17.28 9.74
N LYS A 33 -17.13 -18.57 10.09
CA LYS A 33 -16.47 -19.58 9.24
C LYS A 33 -16.94 -19.44 7.79
N GLY A 34 -16.05 -19.03 6.88
CA GLY A 34 -16.35 -19.00 5.43
C GLY A 34 -15.71 -17.87 4.60
N LEU A 35 -15.28 -16.76 5.23
CA LEU A 35 -14.57 -15.67 4.54
C LEU A 35 -13.12 -15.60 5.04
N ALA A 36 -12.30 -16.56 4.63
CA ALA A 36 -10.86 -16.38 4.68
C ALA A 36 -10.48 -15.35 3.62
N LEU A 37 -9.49 -14.49 3.91
CA LEU A 37 -8.84 -13.71 2.86
C LEU A 37 -8.38 -14.73 1.79
N GLN A 38 -8.94 -14.70 0.58
CA GLN A 38 -8.37 -15.43 -0.55
C GLN A 38 -7.15 -14.64 -1.03
N ALA A 39 -6.17 -14.54 -0.14
CA ALA A 39 -4.92 -13.88 -0.42
C ALA A 39 -3.83 -14.91 -0.66
N GLY A 40 -3.21 -14.82 -1.82
CA GLY A 40 -1.91 -15.44 -2.00
C GLY A 40 -0.84 -14.57 -1.35
N ALA A 41 0.21 -15.22 -0.86
CA ALA A 41 1.41 -14.53 -0.40
C ALA A 41 2.62 -15.43 -0.64
N VAL A 42 3.72 -14.87 -1.11
CA VAL A 42 5.00 -15.55 -1.31
C VAL A 42 6.14 -14.71 -0.77
N THR A 43 7.26 -15.35 -0.48
CA THR A 43 8.52 -14.69 -0.13
C THR A 43 9.40 -14.57 -1.37
N VAL A 44 10.03 -13.41 -1.54
CA VAL A 44 10.97 -13.14 -2.63
C VAL A 44 12.26 -12.60 -2.02
N GLU A 45 13.39 -13.17 -2.42
CA GLU A 45 14.72 -12.65 -2.07
C GLU A 45 15.07 -11.51 -3.03
N LEU A 46 15.46 -10.37 -2.47
CA LEU A 46 15.89 -9.19 -3.21
C LEU A 46 17.38 -9.29 -3.56
N SER A 47 17.81 -8.56 -4.58
CA SER A 47 19.19 -8.59 -5.07
C SER A 47 20.23 -8.11 -4.05
N ASP A 48 19.80 -7.43 -2.99
CA ASP A 48 20.64 -6.98 -1.88
C ASP A 48 20.60 -7.92 -0.66
N GLY A 49 19.99 -9.10 -0.80
CA GLY A 49 19.87 -10.12 0.24
C GLY A 49 18.79 -9.86 1.28
N ARG A 50 17.98 -8.80 1.12
CA ARG A 50 16.76 -8.62 1.92
C ARG A 50 15.64 -9.54 1.42
N CYS A 51 14.65 -9.77 2.26
CA CYS A 51 13.46 -10.55 1.91
C CYS A 51 12.22 -9.66 1.86
N ARG A 52 11.32 -9.98 0.94
CA ARG A 52 10.02 -9.33 0.79
C ARG A 52 8.91 -10.37 0.83
N ILE A 53 7.79 -10.05 1.47
CA ILE A 53 6.53 -10.78 1.26
C ILE A 53 5.74 -10.03 0.19
N GLU A 54 5.39 -10.72 -0.89
CA GLU A 54 4.47 -10.23 -1.92
C GLU A 54 3.12 -10.88 -1.70
N SER A 55 2.06 -10.08 -1.55
CA SER A 55 0.70 -10.57 -1.30
C SER A 55 -0.30 -9.93 -2.25
N TRP A 56 -1.29 -10.72 -2.65
CA TRP A 56 -2.38 -10.27 -3.51
C TRP A 56 -3.71 -10.79 -2.99
N SER A 57 -4.77 -9.99 -3.13
CA SER A 57 -6.13 -10.35 -2.75
C SER A 57 -7.13 -9.95 -3.84
N ALA A 58 -7.92 -10.93 -4.28
CA ALA A 58 -9.02 -10.71 -5.23
C ALA A 58 -10.36 -10.45 -4.50
N GLY A 59 -10.51 -10.91 -3.25
CA GLY A 59 -11.74 -10.77 -2.45
C GLY A 59 -11.45 -10.22 -1.05
N ASP A 60 -12.26 -9.27 -0.57
CA ASP A 60 -12.02 -8.53 0.69
C ASP A 60 -10.70 -7.72 0.67
N TYR A 61 -10.30 -7.24 -0.52
CA TYR A 61 -9.04 -6.55 -0.76
C TYR A 61 -8.84 -5.29 0.10
N GLY A 62 -9.93 -4.61 0.48
CA GLY A 62 -9.88 -3.46 1.39
C GLY A 62 -9.19 -3.76 2.73
N ARG A 63 -9.24 -5.02 3.19
CA ARG A 63 -8.61 -5.45 4.45
C ARG A 63 -7.12 -5.77 4.32
N LEU A 64 -6.57 -5.82 3.11
CA LEU A 64 -5.14 -6.10 2.92
C LEU A 64 -4.28 -5.03 3.62
N ALA A 65 -4.64 -3.75 3.47
CA ALA A 65 -3.97 -2.65 4.16
C ALA A 65 -4.03 -2.80 5.69
N ASP A 66 -5.20 -3.14 6.24
CA ASP A 66 -5.36 -3.35 7.68
C ASP A 66 -4.55 -4.53 8.20
N LEU A 67 -4.44 -5.60 7.42
CA LEU A 67 -3.61 -6.76 7.73
C LEU A 67 -2.12 -6.39 7.73
N VAL A 68 -1.65 -5.67 6.71
CA VAL A 68 -0.26 -5.20 6.62
C VAL A 68 0.09 -4.31 7.81
N VAL A 69 -0.80 -3.37 8.18
CA VAL A 69 -0.59 -2.50 9.34
C VAL A 69 -0.54 -3.31 10.63
N GLN A 70 -1.49 -4.21 10.87
CA GLN A 70 -1.46 -5.05 12.06
C GLN A 70 -0.20 -5.90 12.12
N TYR A 71 0.18 -6.50 10.99
CA TYR A 71 1.40 -7.28 10.88
C TYR A 71 2.65 -6.46 11.25
N ALA A 72 2.74 -5.23 10.76
CA ALA A 72 3.79 -4.29 11.14
C ALA A 72 3.76 -3.94 12.64
N GLU A 73 2.57 -3.63 13.19
CA GLU A 73 2.37 -3.26 14.60
C GLU A 73 2.68 -4.42 15.55
N GLY A 74 2.36 -5.65 15.17
CA GLY A 74 2.40 -6.82 16.06
C GLY A 74 3.67 -7.65 16.02
N THR A 75 4.51 -7.50 14.98
CA THR A 75 5.68 -8.37 14.80
C THR A 75 7.03 -7.66 14.86
N GLY A 76 7.07 -6.37 14.51
CA GLY A 76 8.35 -5.66 14.31
C GLY A 76 9.22 -6.23 13.18
N LEU A 77 8.67 -7.12 12.35
CA LEU A 77 9.39 -7.75 11.23
C LEU A 77 9.34 -6.92 9.95
N VAL A 78 8.47 -5.91 9.90
CA VAL A 78 8.27 -5.06 8.72
C VAL A 78 9.19 -3.85 8.80
N SER A 79 10.07 -3.69 7.82
CA SER A 79 10.81 -2.44 7.63
C SER A 79 9.92 -1.38 6.99
N HIS A 80 9.25 -1.73 5.91
CA HIS A 80 8.29 -0.86 5.23
C HIS A 80 7.44 -1.70 4.28
N ALA A 81 6.31 -1.16 3.85
CA ALA A 81 5.45 -1.81 2.88
C ALA A 81 4.79 -0.82 1.95
N PHE A 82 4.56 -1.23 0.70
CA PHE A 82 3.68 -0.54 -0.24
C PHE A 82 2.42 -1.37 -0.42
N VAL A 83 1.26 -0.73 -0.28
CA VAL A 83 -0.05 -1.34 -0.48
C VAL A 83 -0.78 -0.55 -1.57
N ALA A 84 -1.26 -1.26 -2.58
CA ALA A 84 -2.11 -0.71 -3.64
C ALA A 84 -3.47 -1.41 -3.61
N LEU A 85 -4.52 -0.62 -3.46
CA LEU A 85 -5.89 -1.09 -3.48
C LEU A 85 -6.59 -0.51 -4.71
N ASP A 86 -7.09 -1.40 -5.54
CA ASP A 86 -7.94 -1.11 -6.67
C ASP A 86 -9.38 -1.31 -6.22
N HIS A 87 -10.09 -0.20 -6.05
CA HIS A 87 -11.49 -0.18 -5.63
C HIS A 87 -12.44 -0.22 -6.84
N ASP A 88 -11.95 -0.69 -8.00
CA ASP A 88 -12.68 -0.75 -9.26
C ASP A 88 -13.17 0.65 -9.68
N GLU A 89 -14.34 0.77 -10.30
CA GLU A 89 -14.99 2.04 -10.67
C GLU A 89 -15.19 3.04 -9.52
N TYR A 90 -14.94 2.65 -8.26
CA TYR A 90 -15.12 3.49 -7.07
C TYR A 90 -13.84 4.18 -6.60
N GLY A 91 -12.68 3.85 -7.17
CA GLY A 91 -11.42 4.53 -6.86
C GLY A 91 -10.19 3.64 -6.81
N ALA A 92 -9.09 4.22 -6.38
CA ALA A 92 -7.86 3.50 -6.02
C ALA A 92 -7.21 4.12 -4.79
N GLU A 93 -6.37 3.39 -4.09
CA GLU A 93 -5.68 3.85 -2.88
C GLU A 93 -4.27 3.31 -2.84
N HIS A 94 -3.31 4.22 -2.60
CA HIS A 94 -1.89 3.92 -2.51
C HIS A 94 -1.39 4.31 -1.12
N ILE A 95 -0.73 3.36 -0.44
CA ILE A 95 -0.31 3.52 0.94
C ILE A 95 1.11 3.02 1.08
N VAL A 96 1.99 3.84 1.64
CA VAL A 96 3.30 3.39 2.12
C VAL A 96 3.28 3.38 3.64
N ILE A 97 3.48 2.20 4.21
CA ILE A 97 3.65 1.98 5.64
C ILE A 97 5.15 1.96 5.94
N ASP A 98 5.58 2.71 6.95
CA ASP A 98 6.95 2.70 7.46
C ASP A 98 6.96 2.10 8.87
N GLY A 99 7.74 1.05 9.06
CA GLY A 99 7.92 0.33 10.33
C GLY A 99 9.35 0.50 10.82
N TYR A 100 9.56 1.31 11.85
CA TYR A 100 10.90 1.48 12.44
C TYR A 100 10.81 1.79 13.93
N ASP A 101 11.71 1.16 14.71
CA ASP A 101 11.83 1.35 16.16
C ASP A 101 10.50 1.18 16.92
N GLY A 102 9.75 0.12 16.57
CA GLY A 102 8.46 -0.20 17.21
C GLY A 102 7.32 0.76 16.87
N THR A 103 7.53 1.73 15.96
CA THR A 103 6.50 2.68 15.53
C THR A 103 6.09 2.41 14.09
N VAL A 104 4.78 2.29 13.85
CA VAL A 104 4.19 2.17 12.52
C VAL A 104 3.56 3.50 12.12
N ARG A 105 3.95 4.02 10.96
CA ARG A 105 3.41 5.28 10.40
C ARG A 105 3.06 5.13 8.93
N ARG A 106 2.17 6.00 8.44
CA ARG A 106 1.95 6.20 7.00
C ARG A 106 2.99 7.19 6.49
N ALA A 107 3.92 6.71 5.67
CA ALA A 107 4.90 7.57 5.00
C ALA A 107 4.30 8.27 3.78
N TYR A 108 3.33 7.63 3.11
CA TYR A 108 2.56 8.20 2.01
C TYR A 108 1.15 7.59 2.02
N HIS A 109 0.14 8.39 1.67
CA HIS A 109 -1.22 7.91 1.56
C HIS A 109 -2.05 8.82 0.65
N TYR A 110 -2.54 8.25 -0.44
CA TYR A 110 -3.38 8.91 -1.42
C TYR A 110 -4.56 8.04 -1.84
N VAL A 111 -5.74 8.64 -2.00
CA VAL A 111 -6.95 8.01 -2.54
C VAL A 111 -7.34 8.67 -3.85
N ALA A 112 -7.24 7.95 -4.97
CA ALA A 112 -7.76 8.39 -6.25
C ALA A 112 -9.27 8.18 -6.30
N TYR A 113 -10.03 9.26 -6.49
CA TYR A 113 -11.48 9.18 -6.69
C TYR A 113 -11.83 9.27 -8.18
N PRO A 114 -12.92 8.61 -8.63
CA PRO A 114 -13.51 8.88 -9.93
C PRO A 114 -13.88 10.36 -10.04
N ARG A 115 -13.90 10.88 -11.28
CA ARG A 115 -14.33 12.25 -11.56
C ARG A 115 -15.51 12.27 -12.51
N ASP A 116 -16.39 13.22 -12.28
CA ASP A 116 -17.49 13.54 -13.17
C ASP A 116 -16.94 14.03 -14.51
N GLU A 117 -17.30 13.38 -15.61
CA GLU A 117 -16.72 13.69 -16.93
C GLU A 117 -17.10 15.09 -17.43
N ASP A 118 -18.28 15.59 -17.04
CA ASP A 118 -18.80 16.88 -17.50
C ASP A 118 -18.26 18.05 -16.67
N THR A 119 -18.09 17.86 -15.36
CA THR A 119 -17.72 18.92 -14.39
C THR A 119 -16.30 18.81 -13.87
N GLY A 120 -15.65 17.65 -14.00
CA GLY A 120 -14.32 17.35 -13.45
C GLY A 120 -14.28 17.22 -11.92
N ALA A 121 -15.43 17.27 -11.26
CA ALA A 121 -15.56 17.18 -9.81
C ALA A 121 -15.29 15.74 -9.32
N TYR A 122 -14.75 15.60 -8.11
CA TYR A 122 -14.51 14.29 -7.50
C TYR A 122 -15.80 13.67 -6.98
N TYR A 123 -15.95 12.36 -7.16
CA TYR A 123 -16.96 11.57 -6.47
C TYR A 123 -16.36 10.97 -5.19
N THR A 124 -16.60 11.62 -4.05
CA THR A 124 -16.02 11.23 -2.75
C THR A 124 -16.98 10.44 -1.85
N GLU A 125 -18.24 10.24 -2.25
CA GLU A 125 -19.22 9.53 -1.45
C GLU A 125 -18.97 8.01 -1.46
N GLY A 126 -19.06 7.38 -0.28
CA GLY A 126 -18.86 5.93 -0.14
C GLY A 126 -17.40 5.47 -0.34
N GLY A 127 -16.48 6.42 -0.50
CA GLY A 127 -15.07 6.17 -0.77
C GLY A 127 -14.41 5.30 0.31
N PRO A 128 -13.72 4.23 -0.07
CA PRO A 128 -12.94 3.43 0.86
C PRO A 128 -11.79 4.26 1.42
N GLY A 129 -11.52 4.08 2.71
CA GLY A 129 -10.38 4.70 3.38
C GLY A 129 -9.83 3.70 4.38
N SER A 130 -8.80 2.98 3.96
CA SER A 130 -8.15 2.02 4.84
C SER A 130 -7.18 2.73 5.78
N VAL A 131 -6.91 2.12 6.93
CA VAL A 131 -5.80 2.46 7.84
C VAL A 131 -5.64 3.94 8.26
N SER A 132 -6.71 4.74 8.21
CA SER A 132 -6.67 6.16 8.62
C SER A 132 -6.36 6.38 10.10
N ARG A 133 -6.52 5.34 10.91
CA ARG A 133 -6.12 5.29 12.33
C ARG A 133 -4.61 5.35 12.55
N VAL A 134 -3.81 4.98 11.54
CA VAL A 134 -2.34 4.99 11.65
C VAL A 134 -1.84 6.43 11.50
N PRO A 135 -0.99 6.95 12.39
CA PRO A 135 -0.50 8.32 12.24
C PRO A 135 0.31 8.49 10.94
N GLY A 136 0.16 9.62 10.26
CA GLY A 136 1.06 10.03 9.18
C GLY A 136 2.42 10.46 9.73
N ILE A 137 3.45 10.43 8.89
CA ILE A 137 4.74 11.05 9.25
C ILE A 137 4.66 12.59 9.23
N GLU A 138 3.70 13.12 8.49
CA GLU A 138 3.34 14.54 8.44
C GLU A 138 1.82 14.70 8.25
N GLU A 139 1.32 15.89 8.54
CA GLU A 139 -0.08 16.26 8.26
C GLU A 139 -0.30 16.41 6.75
N PRO A 140 -1.51 16.14 6.23
CA PRO A 140 -1.82 16.37 4.83
C PRO A 140 -1.60 17.84 4.45
N VAL A 141 -1.01 18.08 3.28
CA VAL A 141 -0.84 19.43 2.74
C VAL A 141 -2.22 20.05 2.44
N ALA A 142 -2.57 21.10 3.19
CA ALA A 142 -3.85 21.80 3.01
C ALA A 142 -3.95 22.46 1.63
N GLY A 143 -5.08 22.29 0.95
CA GLY A 143 -5.39 22.95 -0.32
C GLY A 143 -5.20 22.10 -1.59
N GLY A 144 -5.00 20.78 -1.45
CA GLY A 144 -4.84 19.83 -2.57
C GLY A 144 -6.08 18.99 -2.88
N ASP A 145 -5.88 18.04 -3.80
CA ASP A 145 -6.83 16.96 -4.14
C ASP A 145 -7.40 16.30 -2.87
N PRO A 146 -8.74 16.11 -2.73
CA PRO A 146 -9.36 15.47 -1.56
C PRO A 146 -8.86 14.05 -1.28
N GLY A 147 -8.20 13.43 -2.27
CA GLY A 147 -7.47 12.17 -2.15
C GLY A 147 -6.26 12.20 -1.22
N VAL A 148 -5.64 13.36 -1.01
CA VAL A 148 -4.41 13.47 -0.22
C VAL A 148 -4.69 13.25 1.26
N LYS A 149 -4.10 12.18 1.83
CA LYS A 149 -4.14 11.90 3.28
C LYS A 149 -2.77 12.09 3.92
N VAL A 150 -1.69 11.74 3.23
CA VAL A 150 -0.29 12.02 3.59
C VAL A 150 0.48 12.18 2.29
N ASP A 151 0.80 13.42 1.93
CA ASP A 151 1.62 13.75 0.76
C ASP A 151 2.35 15.08 1.03
N GLY A 152 3.64 15.13 0.72
CA GLY A 152 4.52 16.26 0.98
C GLY A 152 5.97 15.92 0.68
N SER A 153 6.85 16.92 0.70
CA SER A 153 8.27 16.71 0.38
C SER A 153 8.94 15.74 1.34
N LEU A 154 8.54 15.73 2.62
CA LEU A 154 9.07 14.81 3.61
C LEU A 154 8.54 13.38 3.38
N ALA A 155 7.23 13.22 3.12
CA ALA A 155 6.64 11.95 2.72
C ALA A 155 7.41 11.32 1.55
N ARG A 156 7.53 12.06 0.44
CA ARG A 156 8.18 11.54 -0.77
C ARG A 156 9.67 11.25 -0.58
N ALA A 157 10.40 12.11 0.14
CA ALA A 157 11.81 11.86 0.48
C ALA A 157 11.97 10.63 1.37
N THR A 158 11.05 10.42 2.32
CA THR A 158 11.05 9.25 3.20
C THR A 158 10.82 7.97 2.39
N VAL A 159 9.81 7.95 1.52
CA VAL A 159 9.54 6.82 0.64
C VAL A 159 10.77 6.52 -0.24
N ALA A 160 11.32 7.54 -0.89
CA ALA A 160 12.51 7.40 -1.73
C ALA A 160 13.69 6.78 -0.98
N ALA A 161 13.95 7.24 0.25
CA ALA A 161 15.02 6.71 1.10
C ALA A 161 14.78 5.25 1.50
N ARG A 162 13.54 4.85 1.82
CA ARG A 162 13.21 3.46 2.20
C ARG A 162 13.40 2.47 1.07
N TYR A 163 12.99 2.86 -0.15
CA TYR A 163 13.13 2.02 -1.33
C TYR A 163 14.49 2.16 -2.02
N GLY A 164 15.36 3.06 -1.57
CA GLY A 164 16.67 3.29 -2.19
C GLY A 164 16.59 3.86 -3.61
N VAL A 165 15.53 4.62 -3.91
CA VAL A 165 15.25 5.17 -5.25
C VAL A 165 15.41 6.70 -5.27
N PRO A 166 15.63 7.33 -6.44
CA PRO A 166 15.68 8.79 -6.53
C PRO A 166 14.34 9.43 -6.17
N VAL A 167 14.35 10.51 -5.38
CA VAL A 167 13.12 11.23 -5.00
C VAL A 167 12.30 11.70 -6.21
N ALA A 168 12.98 12.05 -7.30
CA ALA A 168 12.34 12.46 -8.55
C ALA A 168 11.49 11.35 -9.20
N ALA A 169 11.78 10.07 -8.92
CA ALA A 169 10.94 8.96 -9.37
C ALA A 169 9.63 8.92 -8.56
N VAL A 170 9.73 9.07 -7.24
CA VAL A 170 8.58 9.16 -6.33
C VAL A 170 7.72 10.38 -6.64
N ASP A 171 8.33 11.55 -6.90
CA ASP A 171 7.61 12.76 -7.30
C ASP A 171 6.78 12.54 -8.57
N ARG A 172 7.33 11.84 -9.58
CA ARG A 172 6.58 11.54 -10.81
C ARG A 172 5.41 10.59 -10.55
N ALA A 173 5.58 9.58 -9.70
CA ALA A 173 4.49 8.68 -9.33
C ALA A 173 3.39 9.41 -8.55
N ALA A 174 3.76 10.24 -7.58
CA ALA A 174 2.81 11.07 -6.82
C ALA A 174 2.10 12.12 -7.71
N MET A 175 2.76 12.65 -8.75
CA MET A 175 2.09 13.50 -9.74
C MET A 175 1.09 12.71 -10.61
N ALA A 176 1.39 11.45 -10.92
CA ALA A 176 0.50 10.62 -11.71
C ALA A 176 -0.80 10.25 -10.97
N ASP A 177 -0.76 10.18 -9.64
CA ASP A 177 -1.93 9.95 -8.78
C ASP A 177 -3.08 10.96 -9.04
N ALA A 178 -2.76 12.22 -9.36
CA ALA A 178 -3.75 13.24 -9.71
C ALA A 178 -4.54 12.90 -10.99
N PHE A 179 -3.94 12.11 -11.88
CA PHE A 179 -4.51 11.68 -13.15
C PHE A 179 -4.97 10.22 -13.15
N ALA A 180 -4.70 9.47 -12.07
CA ALA A 180 -5.04 8.06 -11.95
C ALA A 180 -6.54 7.78 -12.10
N HIS A 181 -7.39 8.78 -11.84
CA HIS A 181 -8.84 8.70 -12.08
C HIS A 181 -9.22 8.29 -13.51
N ARG A 182 -8.36 8.55 -14.49
CA ARG A 182 -8.57 8.17 -15.91
C ARG A 182 -8.35 6.69 -16.19
N GLU A 183 -7.65 6.00 -15.29
CA GLU A 183 -7.31 4.58 -15.36
C GLU A 183 -8.14 3.75 -14.37
N ILE A 184 -9.13 4.36 -13.71
CA ILE A 184 -10.08 3.67 -12.83
C ILE A 184 -10.88 2.64 -13.65
N GLY A 185 -11.14 1.46 -13.08
CA GLY A 185 -11.74 0.32 -13.78
C GLY A 185 -10.75 -0.50 -14.63
N VAL A 186 -9.49 -0.05 -14.76
CA VAL A 186 -8.40 -0.84 -15.33
C VAL A 186 -7.68 -1.55 -14.19
N VAL A 187 -7.78 -2.89 -14.15
CA VAL A 187 -7.15 -3.70 -13.09
C VAL A 187 -5.66 -3.40 -12.99
N GLY A 188 -5.24 -2.86 -11.86
CA GLY A 188 -3.84 -2.48 -11.59
C GLY A 188 -3.33 -1.22 -12.31
N GLY A 189 -4.14 -0.58 -13.16
CA GLY A 189 -3.79 0.64 -13.91
C GLY A 189 -3.28 1.78 -12.99
N PRO A 190 -4.02 2.15 -11.94
CA PRO A 190 -3.60 3.19 -11.00
C PRO A 190 -2.26 2.90 -10.29
N CYS A 191 -1.89 1.63 -10.11
CA CYS A 191 -0.70 1.20 -9.37
C CYS A 191 0.59 1.24 -10.19
N ALA A 192 0.51 1.28 -11.53
CA ALA A 192 1.66 1.03 -12.40
C ALA A 192 2.82 2.03 -12.20
N GLN A 193 2.51 3.32 -12.06
CA GLN A 193 3.54 4.36 -11.90
C GLN A 193 4.29 4.25 -10.59
N TRP A 194 3.60 3.89 -9.51
CA TRP A 194 4.20 3.62 -8.21
C TRP A 194 5.07 2.37 -8.22
N ARG A 195 4.56 1.29 -8.82
CA ARG A 195 5.33 0.06 -9.01
C ARG A 195 6.67 0.36 -9.71
N ASP A 196 6.62 1.08 -10.83
CA ASP A 196 7.81 1.41 -11.61
C ASP A 196 8.78 2.32 -10.84
N ALA A 197 8.26 3.34 -10.13
CA ALA A 197 9.07 4.25 -9.33
C ALA A 197 9.80 3.55 -8.17
N LEU A 198 9.17 2.54 -7.58
CA LEU A 198 9.70 1.78 -6.44
C LEU A 198 10.49 0.52 -6.86
N GLY A 199 10.58 0.22 -8.15
CA GLY A 199 11.26 -0.98 -8.66
C GLY A 199 10.57 -2.28 -8.22
N LEU A 200 9.25 -2.27 -8.10
CA LEU A 200 8.45 -3.43 -7.72
C LEU A 200 8.08 -4.25 -8.96
N VAL A 201 7.93 -5.57 -8.80
CA VAL A 201 7.49 -6.48 -9.85
C VAL A 201 6.11 -7.00 -9.49
N TRP A 202 5.26 -7.31 -10.48
CA TRP A 202 3.95 -7.91 -10.17
C TRP A 202 4.16 -9.29 -9.53
N PRO A 203 3.40 -9.66 -8.49
CA PRO A 203 3.56 -10.98 -7.85
C PRO A 203 3.38 -12.19 -8.78
N SER A 204 2.73 -12.01 -9.94
CA SER A 204 2.60 -13.04 -10.99
C SER A 204 3.82 -13.15 -11.92
N GLU A 205 4.69 -12.15 -11.94
CA GLU A 205 5.90 -12.07 -12.78
C GLU A 205 7.18 -12.42 -12.00
N SER A 206 7.09 -12.56 -10.67
CA SER A 206 8.18 -12.93 -9.76
C SER A 206 8.50 -14.45 -9.74
N GLN A 207 7.84 -15.26 -10.58
CA GLN A 207 7.99 -16.73 -10.64
C GLN A 207 8.84 -17.21 -11.81
#